data_AF-A0A480ABN2-F1
#
_entry.id   AF-A0A480ABN2-F1
#
_cell.length_a   1.000
_cell.length_b   1.000
_cell.length_c   1.000
_cell.angle_alpha   90.00
_cell.angle_beta   90.00
_cell.angle_gamma   90.00
#
_symmetry.space_group_name_H-M   'P 1'
#
loop_
_entity.id
_entity.type
_entity.pdbx_description
1 polymer ?
#
loop_
_entity_poly.entity_id
_entity_poly.type
_entity_poly.pdbx_seq_one_letter_code
_entity_poly.pdbx_strand_id
1 'polypeptide(L)' 'MIQPETLLIKNDIMDNLILQSILDHDQLYPQENKEFISNNSKDFGTSEVKNALEPAGIRYLTMTQHFLDSFNNSRSST' A
#
# COMPACT_ATOMS: atom_id res chain seq x y z
N MET A 1 -16.87 -8.86 6.23
CA MET A 1 -16.25 -10.09 6.79
C MET A 1 -14.97 -10.35 6.02
N ILE A 2 -13.86 -10.63 6.70
CA ILE A 2 -12.57 -10.95 6.06
C ILE A 2 -12.70 -12.37 5.49
N GLN A 3 -12.55 -12.51 4.18
CA GLN A 3 -12.59 -13.82 3.50
C GLN A 3 -11.18 -14.44 3.59
N PRO A 4 -11.00 -15.61 4.23
CA PRO A 4 -9.68 -16.23 4.43
C PRO A 4 -8.91 -16.50 3.13
N GLU A 5 -9.64 -16.78 2.04
CA GLU A 5 -9.14 -17.03 0.70
C GLU A 5 -8.59 -15.79 -0.02
N THR A 6 -8.76 -14.59 0.55
CA THR A 6 -8.21 -13.33 0.03
C THR A 6 -7.02 -12.81 0.85
N LEU A 7 -6.57 -13.56 1.87
CA LEU A 7 -5.47 -13.13 2.74
C LEU A 7 -4.12 -13.32 2.05
N LEU A 8 -3.48 -12.20 1.70
CA LEU A 8 -2.18 -12.18 1.04
C LEU A 8 -1.03 -12.35 2.05
N ILE A 9 -1.24 -11.92 3.30
CA ILE A 9 -0.23 -12.01 4.35
C ILE A 9 -0.52 -13.23 5.22
N LYS A 10 0.44 -14.16 5.31
CA LYS A 10 0.22 -15.43 6.01
C LYS A 10 0.27 -15.24 7.52
N ASN A 11 -0.75 -15.76 8.21
CA ASN A 11 -0.85 -15.79 9.67
C ASN A 11 -0.82 -14.40 10.36
N ASP A 12 -1.06 -13.32 9.63
CA ASP A 12 -1.18 -11.98 10.22
C ASP A 12 -2.52 -11.33 9.85
N ILE A 13 -3.49 -11.42 10.76
CA ILE A 13 -4.84 -10.89 10.53
C ILE A 13 -4.82 -9.35 10.51
N MET A 14 -3.97 -8.72 11.32
CA MET A 14 -3.93 -7.26 11.43
C MET A 14 -3.40 -6.63 10.15
N ASP A 15 -2.33 -7.21 9.60
CA ASP A 15 -1.74 -6.69 8.38
C ASP A 15 -2.65 -6.91 7.16
N ASN A 16 -3.39 -8.02 7.12
CA ASN A 16 -4.43 -8.19 6.11
C ASN A 16 -5.58 -7.19 6.26
N LEU A 17 -5.98 -6.84 7.49
CA LEU A 17 -7.00 -5.82 7.71
C LEU A 17 -6.51 -4.44 7.26
N ILE A 18 -5.24 -4.11 7.50
CA ILE A 18 -4.61 -2.87 7.00
C ILE A 18 -4.65 -2.86 5.47
N LEU A 19 -4.20 -3.94 4.82
CA LEU A 19 -4.19 -4.05 3.36
C LEU A 19 -5.60 -3.91 2.78
N GLN A 20 -6.57 -4.64 3.32
CA GLN A 20 -7.96 -4.57 2.85
C GLN A 20 -8.54 -3.16 3.03
N SER A 21 -8.26 -2.50 4.16
CA SER A 21 -8.74 -1.15 4.41
C SER A 21 -8.18 -0.14 3.40
N ILE A 22 -6.92 -0.31 2.99
CA ILE A 22 -6.29 0.52 1.95
C ILE A 22 -6.97 0.30 0.60
N LEU A 23 -7.18 -0.96 0.21
CA LEU A 23 -7.80 -1.31 -1.07
C LEU A 23 -9.27 -0.87 -1.13
N ASP A 24 -10.03 -1.06 -0.05
CA ASP A 24 -11.42 -0.62 0.06
C ASP A 24 -11.53 0.91 -0.03
N HIS A 25 -10.62 1.63 0.63
CA HIS A 25 -10.58 3.10 0.54
C HIS A 25 -10.26 3.57 -0.89
N ASP A 26 -9.39 2.88 -1.62
CA ASP A 26 -9.10 3.21 -3.01
C ASP A 26 -10.31 3.07 -3.93
N GLN A 27 -11.09 1.99 -3.76
CA GLN A 27 -12.33 1.80 -4.52
C GLN A 27 -13.35 2.92 -4.32
N LEU A 28 -13.41 3.49 -3.11
CA LEU A 28 -14.30 4.61 -2.80
C LEU A 28 -13.78 5.96 -3.33
N TYR A 29 -12.47 6.13 -3.39
CA TYR A 29 -11.82 7.40 -3.75
C TYR A 29 -10.71 7.22 -4.80
N PRO A 30 -11.01 6.69 -6.00
CA PRO A 30 -9.99 6.28 -6.98
C PRO A 30 -9.21 7.46 -7.60
N GLN A 31 -9.69 8.69 -7.42
CA GLN A 31 -9.02 9.90 -7.94
C GLN A 31 -7.99 10.50 -6.97
N GLU A 32 -7.92 9.99 -5.74
CA GLU A 32 -6.95 10.45 -4.75
C GLU A 32 -5.63 9.69 -4.91
N ASN A 33 -4.53 10.42 -5.05
CA ASN A 33 -3.20 9.84 -5.03
C ASN A 33 -2.88 9.31 -3.63
N LYS A 34 -2.58 8.01 -3.52
CA LYS A 34 -2.30 7.34 -2.25
C LYS A 34 -0.91 6.70 -2.30
N GLU A 35 -0.20 6.79 -1.19
CA GLU A 35 1.05 6.06 -0.96
C GLU A 35 0.94 5.29 0.36
N PHE A 36 1.41 4.05 0.35
CA PHE A 36 1.41 3.21 1.54
C PHE A 36 2.83 3.08 2.09
N ILE A 37 3.04 3.56 3.32
CA ILE A 37 4.34 3.56 3.98
C ILE A 37 4.27 2.58 5.16
N SER A 38 5.10 1.55 5.16
CA SER A 38 5.24 0.64 6.29
C SER A 38 6.64 0.05 6.35
N ASN A 39 7.25 0.07 7.53
CA ASN A 39 8.54 -0.60 7.75
C ASN A 39 8.39 -2.13 7.90
N ASN A 40 7.16 -2.68 7.91
CA ASN A 40 6.96 -4.12 7.84
C ASN A 40 7.14 -4.64 6.40
N SER A 41 8.38 -4.55 5.93
CA SER A 41 8.79 -4.98 4.58
C SER A 41 8.78 -6.49 4.40
N LYS A 42 8.76 -7.26 5.50
CA LYS A 42 8.66 -8.71 5.45
C LYS A 42 7.31 -9.15 4.88
N ASP A 43 6.23 -8.48 5.29
CA ASP A 43 4.88 -8.86 4.89
C ASP A 43 4.37 -7.99 3.72
N PHE A 44 4.49 -6.66 3.84
CA PHE A 44 4.01 -5.75 2.79
C PHE A 44 4.98 -5.59 1.61
N GLY A 45 6.24 -6.01 1.76
CA GLY A 45 7.23 -5.97 0.69
C GLY A 45 7.17 -7.13 -0.30
N THR A 46 6.32 -8.13 -0.03
CA THR A 46 6.12 -9.32 -0.86
C THR A 46 5.55 -8.97 -2.23
N SER A 47 5.79 -9.83 -3.23
CA SER A 47 5.27 -9.64 -4.58
C SER A 47 3.75 -9.69 -4.61
N GLU A 48 3.15 -10.55 -3.78
CA GLU A 48 1.70 -10.72 -3.65
C GLU A 48 1.03 -9.43 -3.20
N VAL A 49 1.55 -8.77 -2.15
CA VAL A 49 1.00 -7.51 -1.67
C VAL A 49 1.24 -6.38 -2.68
N LYS A 50 2.43 -6.30 -3.29
CA LYS A 50 2.73 -5.28 -4.31
C LYS A 50 1.82 -5.41 -5.53
N ASN A 51 1.55 -6.64 -5.98
CA ASN A 51 0.65 -6.91 -7.09
C ASN A 51 -0.81 -6.55 -6.77
N ALA A 52 -1.22 -6.58 -5.50
CA ALA A 52 -2.54 -6.12 -5.10
C ALA A 52 -2.66 -4.59 -5.06
N LEU A 53 -1.56 -3.89 -4.76
CA LEU A 53 -1.51 -2.41 -4.71
C LEU A 53 -1.34 -1.77 -6.10
N GLU A 54 -0.76 -2.48 -7.07
CA GLU A 54 -0.44 -1.95 -8.40
C GLU A 54 -1.68 -1.50 -9.21
N PRO A 55 -2.79 -2.27 -9.28
CA PRO A 55 -4.02 -1.84 -9.96
C PRO A 55 -4.65 -0.59 -9.33
N ALA A 56 -4.41 -0.36 -8.03
CA ALA A 56 -4.87 0.81 -7.29
C ALA A 56 -3.92 2.03 -7.48
N GLY A 57 -2.81 1.88 -8.21
CA GLY A 57 -1.79 2.92 -8.36
C GLY A 57 -1.06 3.26 -7.06
N ILE A 58 -1.17 2.41 -6.03
CA ILE A 58 -0.62 2.68 -4.70
C ILE A 58 0.83 2.22 -4.64
N ARG A 59 1.74 3.18 -4.46
CA ARG A 59 3.16 2.88 -4.23
C ARG A 59 3.39 2.44 -2.79
N TYR A 60 4.04 1.28 -2.62
CA TYR A 60 4.55 0.83 -1.33
C TYR A 60 5.96 1.35 -1.06
N LEU A 61 6.16 1.96 0.11
CA LEU A 61 7.43 2.49 0.58
C LEU A 61 7.79 1.91 1.95
N THR A 62 9.06 1.59 2.14
CA THR A 62 9.57 1.07 3.42
C THR A 62 9.94 2.17 4.40
N MET A 63 10.17 3.39 3.92
CA MET A 63 10.71 4.50 4.71
C MET A 63 10.07 5.82 4.30
N THR A 64 9.75 6.65 5.30
CA THR A 64 9.19 8.01 5.08
C THR A 64 10.11 8.88 4.23
N GLN A 65 11.44 8.69 4.29
CA GLN A 65 12.37 9.47 3.48
C GLN A 65 12.11 9.28 1.97
N HIS A 66 11.79 8.06 1.52
CA HIS A 66 11.51 7.80 0.11
C HIS A 66 10.25 8.54 -0.36
N PHE A 67 9.26 8.68 0.52
CA PHE A 67 8.08 9.50 0.26
C PHE A 67 8.49 10.96 0.09
N LEU A 68 9.24 11.51 1.06
CA LEU A 68 9.70 12.90 1.03
C LEU A 68 10.53 13.22 -0.22
N ASP A 69 11.43 12.32 -0.63
CA ASP A 69 12.24 12.50 -1.83
C ASP A 69 11.35 12.55 -3.08
N SER A 70 10.40 11.62 -3.22
CA SER A 70 9.46 11.60 -4.35
C SER A 70 8.55 12.82 -4.38
N PHE A 71 8.07 13.24 -3.20
CA PHE A 71 7.17 14.38 -3.05
C PHE A 71 7.88 15.70 -3.37
N ASN A 72 9.10 15.89 -2.88
CA ASN A 72 9.89 17.08 -3.16
C ASN A 72 10.27 17.16 -4.65
N ASN A 73 10.69 16.05 -5.26
CA ASN A 73 11.01 16.00 -6.69
C ASN A 73 9.81 16.34 -7.58
N SER A 74 8.60 15.91 -7.20
CA SER A 74 7.38 16.24 -7.93
C SER A 74 7.04 17.74 -7.92
N ARG A 75 7.50 18.48 -6.91
CA ARG A 75 7.27 19.93 -6.73
C ARG A 75 8.39 20.81 -7.29
N SER A 76 9.60 20.28 -7.43
CA SER A 76 10.71 21.01 -8.04
C SER A 76 10.65 21.05 -9.57
N SER A 77 9.69 20.35 -10.18
CA SER A 77 9.48 20.30 -11.63
C SER A 77 8.39 21.26 -12.14
N THR A 78 7.91 22.17 -11.30
CA THR A 78 6.96 23.27 -11.60
C THR A 78 7.58 24.62 -11.32
#